data_AF-M7ZIX0-F1
#
_entry.id   AF-M7ZIX0-F1
#
_cell.length_a   1.000
_cell.length_b   1.000
_cell.length_c   1.000
_cell.angle_alpha   90.00
_cell.angle_beta   90.00
_cell.angle_gamma   90.00
#
_symmetry.space_group_name_H-M   'P 1'
#
loop_
_entity.id
_entity.type
_entity.pdbx_description
1 polymer ?
#
loop_
_entity_poly.entity_id
_entity_poly.type
_entity_poly.pdbx_seq_one_letter_code
_entity_poly.pdbx_strand_id
1 'polypeptide(L)'
;MEDGRALRRMSIPTRRSRSADFHNFSERRRRDKINEKLKALQELLPNCTKVHTDKVSMLDEAIDYLKSLQLQLQEQRGVVGSSSGHNGGWIPERNSSYNFME
;
A
#
# COMPACT_ATOMS: atom_id res chain seq x y z
N MET A 1 -60.92 13.31 -9.82
CA MET A 1 -59.79 14.03 -9.20
C MET A 1 -59.51 13.36 -7.88
N GLU A 2 -58.50 12.49 -7.81
CA GLU A 2 -57.91 12.16 -6.51
C GLU A 2 -56.44 11.73 -6.73
N ASP A 3 -55.58 12.74 -6.76
CA ASP A 3 -54.14 12.60 -6.86
C ASP A 3 -53.57 12.18 -5.50
N GLY A 4 -53.61 10.90 -5.19
CA GLY A 4 -52.98 10.34 -3.99
C GLY A 4 -51.49 10.08 -4.18
N ARG A 5 -50.67 11.13 -4.31
CA ARG A 5 -49.20 11.01 -4.29
C ARG A 5 -48.78 10.31 -2.99
N ALA A 6 -48.35 9.06 -3.10
CA ALA A 6 -47.71 8.31 -2.04
C ALA A 6 -46.61 9.16 -1.42
N LEU A 7 -46.87 9.70 -0.23
CA LEU A 7 -45.90 10.43 0.56
C LEU A 7 -44.75 9.46 0.82
N ARG A 8 -43.61 9.74 0.18
CA ARG A 8 -42.33 9.05 0.40
C ARG A 8 -42.17 8.92 1.91
N ARG A 9 -42.35 7.71 2.44
CA ARG A 9 -42.00 7.39 3.83
C ARG A 9 -40.51 7.70 3.95
N MET A 10 -40.20 8.85 4.52
CA MET A 10 -38.90 9.16 5.07
C MET A 10 -38.64 8.13 6.17
N SER A 11 -37.99 7.04 5.76
CA SER A 11 -37.56 5.96 6.63
C SER A 11 -36.54 6.53 7.62
N ILE A 12 -37.01 6.81 8.83
CA ILE A 12 -36.16 7.22 9.94
C ILE A 12 -35.11 6.10 10.11
N PRO A 13 -33.80 6.40 9.95
CA PRO A 13 -32.77 5.37 10.00
C PRO A 13 -32.78 4.72 11.38
N THR A 14 -33.02 3.41 11.41
CA THR A 14 -33.01 2.63 12.64
C THR A 14 -31.61 2.69 13.28
N ARG A 15 -31.50 2.43 14.59
CA ARG A 15 -30.17 2.38 15.27
C ARG A 15 -29.18 1.42 14.57
N ARG A 16 -29.67 0.35 13.94
CA ARG A 16 -28.86 -0.57 13.12
C ARG A 16 -28.35 0.08 11.83
N SER A 17 -29.15 0.93 11.18
CA SER A 17 -28.73 1.71 10.00
C SER A 17 -27.59 2.66 10.35
N ARG A 18 -27.73 3.43 11.44
CA ARG A 18 -26.69 4.38 11.86
C ARG A 18 -25.34 3.72 12.19
N SER A 19 -25.38 2.54 12.80
CA SER A 19 -24.17 1.76 13.07
C SER A 19 -23.51 1.26 11.78
N ALA A 20 -24.30 0.79 10.82
CA ALA A 20 -23.80 0.41 9.50
C ALA A 20 -23.21 1.63 8.77
N ASP A 21 -23.85 2.80 8.82
CA ASP A 21 -23.36 4.03 8.19
C ASP A 21 -21.99 4.45 8.77
N PHE A 22 -21.82 4.39 10.08
CA PHE A 22 -20.53 4.68 10.73
C PHE A 22 -19.44 3.67 10.34
N HIS A 23 -19.79 2.38 10.28
CA HIS A 23 -18.87 1.34 9.84
C HIS A 23 -18.41 1.56 8.39
N ASN A 24 -19.35 1.84 7.48
CA ASN A 24 -19.07 2.17 6.09
C ASN A 24 -18.18 3.42 5.95
N PHE A 25 -18.44 4.45 6.76
CA PHE A 25 -17.62 5.66 6.78
C PHE A 25 -16.19 5.38 7.24
N SER A 26 -16.03 4.60 8.31
CA SER A 26 -14.73 4.17 8.81
C SER A 26 -13.94 3.40 7.74
N GLU A 27 -14.59 2.45 7.07
CA GLU A 27 -13.96 1.68 5.99
C GLU A 27 -13.59 2.54 4.78
N ARG A 28 -14.45 3.51 4.41
CA ARG A 28 -14.10 4.47 3.36
C ARG A 28 -12.87 5.28 3.73
N ARG A 29 -12.81 5.82 4.95
CA ARG A 29 -11.65 6.57 5.45
C ARG A 29 -10.38 5.73 5.46
N ARG A 30 -10.47 4.43 5.76
CA ARG A 30 -9.33 3.50 5.69
C ARG A 30 -8.84 3.34 4.25
N ARG A 31 -9.76 3.13 3.29
CA ARG A 31 -9.43 3.02 1.86
C ARG A 31 -8.82 4.31 1.32
N ASP A 32 -9.36 5.46 1.71
CA ASP A 32 -8.83 6.76 1.30
C ASP A 32 -7.37 6.92 1.76
N LYS A 33 -7.06 6.60 3.04
CA LYS A 33 -5.68 6.63 3.56
C LYS A 33 -4.74 5.69 2.80
N ILE A 34 -5.20 4.51 2.41
CA ILE A 34 -4.40 3.56 1.62
C ILE A 34 -4.11 4.15 0.23
N ASN A 35 -5.12 4.70 -0.43
CA ASN A 35 -4.96 5.28 -1.76
C ASN A 35 -4.03 6.50 -1.74
N GLU A 36 -4.07 7.33 -0.69
CA GLU A 36 -3.12 8.45 -0.54
C GLU A 36 -1.68 7.95 -0.38
N LYS A 37 -1.45 6.89 0.41
CA LYS A 37 -0.12 6.26 0.51
C LYS A 37 0.36 5.66 -0.80
N LEU A 38 -0.54 5.06 -1.58
CA LEU A 38 -0.22 4.51 -2.91
C LEU A 38 0.17 5.62 -3.90
N LYS A 39 -0.53 6.76 -3.90
CA LYS A 39 -0.14 7.92 -4.72
C LYS A 39 1.24 8.46 -4.32
N ALA A 40 1.47 8.64 -3.02
CA ALA A 40 2.77 9.08 -2.53
C ALA A 40 3.89 8.11 -2.92
N LEU A 41 3.63 6.81 -2.86
CA LEU A 41 4.56 5.79 -3.34
C LEU A 41 4.82 5.94 -4.85
N GLN A 42 3.78 6.12 -5.66
CA GLN A 42 3.88 6.31 -7.10
C GLN A 42 4.79 7.49 -7.49
N GLU A 43 4.75 8.59 -6.73
CA GLU A 43 5.58 9.78 -6.96
C GLU A 43 7.07 9.55 -6.62
N LEU A 44 7.38 8.60 -5.74
CA LEU A 44 8.74 8.31 -5.28
C LEU A 44 9.45 7.26 -6.15
N LEU A 45 8.70 6.45 -6.87
CA LEU A 45 9.27 5.33 -7.64
C LEU A 45 9.63 5.76 -9.07
N PRO A 46 10.81 5.34 -9.58
CA PRO A 46 11.09 5.47 -11.00
C PRO A 46 10.08 4.65 -11.81
N ASN A 47 9.71 5.13 -13.00
CA ASN A 47 8.82 4.46 -13.95
C ASN A 47 7.34 4.28 -13.53
N CYS A 48 6.96 4.62 -12.30
CA CYS A 48 5.58 4.53 -11.82
C CYS A 48 4.72 5.75 -12.18
N THR A 49 5.27 6.79 -12.80
CA THR A 49 4.55 7.98 -13.28
C THR A 49 3.50 7.72 -14.36
N LYS A 50 3.43 6.49 -14.91
CA LYS A 50 2.30 6.08 -15.76
C LYS A 50 1.04 6.01 -14.89
N VAL A 51 0.06 6.84 -15.21
CA VAL A 51 -1.23 6.98 -14.49
C VAL A 51 -2.04 5.66 -14.42
N HIS A 52 -1.60 4.59 -15.09
CA HIS A 52 -2.26 3.28 -15.14
C HIS A 52 -1.38 2.08 -14.78
N THR A 53 -0.31 2.25 -14.00
CA THR A 53 0.35 1.07 -13.40
C THR A 53 -0.61 0.43 -12.40
N ASP A 54 -0.93 -0.85 -12.59
CA ASP A 54 -1.77 -1.58 -11.66
C ASP A 54 -1.10 -1.67 -10.28
N LYS A 55 -1.92 -1.85 -9.23
CA LYS A 55 -1.42 -1.78 -7.86
C LYS A 55 -0.40 -2.87 -7.53
N VAL A 56 -0.45 -4.01 -8.20
CA VAL A 56 0.48 -5.12 -7.95
C VAL A 56 1.83 -4.76 -8.55
N SER A 57 1.86 -4.37 -9.83
CA SER A 57 3.09 -3.93 -10.50
C SER A 57 3.76 -2.76 -9.77
N MET A 58 3.00 -1.79 -9.24
CA MET A 58 3.57 -0.69 -8.45
C MET A 58 4.25 -1.17 -7.16
N LEU A 59 3.74 -2.24 -6.53
CA LEU A 59 4.37 -2.80 -5.34
C LEU A 59 5.63 -3.60 -5.70
N ASP A 60 5.62 -4.33 -6.81
CA ASP A 60 6.81 -5.04 -7.31
C ASP A 60 7.94 -4.07 -7.65
N GLU A 61 7.64 -3.00 -8.39
CA GLU A 61 8.59 -1.93 -8.72
C GLU A 61 9.12 -1.23 -7.45
N ALA A 62 8.28 -1.07 -6.43
CA ALA A 62 8.72 -0.51 -5.15
C ALA A 62 9.79 -1.38 -4.47
N ILE A 63 9.54 -2.69 -4.46
CA ILE A 63 10.45 -3.67 -3.86
C ILE A 63 11.77 -3.67 -4.62
N ASP A 64 11.73 -3.69 -5.94
CA ASP A 64 12.94 -3.76 -6.76
C ASP A 64 13.75 -2.47 -6.71
N TYR A 65 13.10 -1.30 -6.71
CA TYR A 65 13.80 -0.03 -6.52
C TYR A 65 14.52 0.07 -5.18
N LEU A 66 13.89 -0.41 -4.10
CA LEU A 66 14.52 -0.44 -2.77
C LEU A 66 15.72 -1.40 -2.74
N LYS A 67 15.63 -2.57 -3.38
CA LYS A 67 16.78 -3.49 -3.51
C LYS A 67 17.92 -2.86 -4.30
N SER A 68 17.62 -2.19 -5.42
CA SER A 68 18.66 -1.53 -6.22
C SER A 68 19.34 -0.39 -5.44
N LEU A 69 18.57 0.37 -4.66
CA LEU A 69 19.12 1.42 -3.81
C LEU A 69 20.03 0.86 -2.71
N GLN A 70 19.64 -0.27 -2.09
CA GLN A 70 20.48 -0.97 -1.12
C GLN A 70 21.81 -1.43 -1.74
N LEU A 71 21.77 -2.01 -2.95
CA LEU A 71 22.96 -2.44 -3.67
C LEU A 71 23.87 -1.25 -4.01
N GLN A 72 23.32 -0.17 -4.55
CA GLN A 72 24.08 1.04 -4.87
C GLN A 72 24.78 1.61 -3.64
N LEU A 73 24.13 1.63 -2.48
CA LEU A 73 24.74 2.08 -1.22
C LEU A 73 25.87 1.15 -0.76
N GLN A 74 25.73 -0.17 -0.97
CA GLN A 74 26.79 -1.13 -0.67
C GLN A 74 28.00 -0.93 -1.58
N GLU A 75 27.79 -0.68 -2.87
CA GLU A 75 28.86 -0.38 -3.83
C GLU A 75 29.54 0.96 -3.51
N GLN A 76 28.76 2.01 -3.20
CA GLN A 76 29.29 3.31 -2.77
C GLN A 76 30.13 3.20 -1.48
N ARG A 77 29.74 2.30 -0.56
CA ARG A 77 30.51 1.99 0.65
C ARG A 77 31.71 1.08 0.39
N GLY A 78 31.64 0.21 -0.61
CA GLY A 78 32.70 -0.72 -1.01
C GLY A 78 33.85 -0.06 -1.80
N VAL A 79 33.65 1.14 -2.34
CA VAL A 79 34.71 1.93 -3.00
C VAL A 79 35.65 2.62 -1.99
N VAL A 80 35.33 2.58 -0.69
CA VAL A 80 36.19 3.11 0.39
C VAL A 80 36.53 2.00 1.38
N GLY A 81 37.35 1.02 0.98
CA GLY A 81 37.63 -0.09 1.90
C GLY A 81 38.60 -1.17 1.45
N SER A 82 39.71 -0.82 0.80
CA SER A 82 40.90 -1.68 0.85
C SER A 82 41.56 -1.57 2.22
N SER A 83 40.89 -2.06 3.27
CA SER A 83 41.49 -2.23 4.59
C SER A 83 40.71 -3.24 5.41
N SER A 84 41.37 -4.39 5.58
CA SER A 84 41.09 -5.49 6.52
C SER A 84 40.34 -5.06 7.80
N GLY A 85 39.24 -5.76 8.14
CA GLY A 85 38.66 -5.67 9.48
C GLY A 85 37.22 -6.15 9.64
N HIS A 86 37.06 -7.41 10.05
CA HIS A 86 36.05 -7.95 10.99
C HIS A 86 34.55 -7.60 10.86
N ASN A 87 33.78 -8.64 10.52
CA ASN A 87 32.50 -9.10 11.10
C ASN A 87 31.43 -8.07 11.53
N GLY A 88 30.37 -8.04 10.72
CA GLY A 88 29.03 -7.54 11.08
C GLY A 88 28.07 -7.46 9.89
N GLY A 89 28.31 -8.25 8.83
CA GLY A 89 27.59 -8.15 7.57
C GLY A 89 26.12 -8.51 7.73
N TRP A 90 25.23 -7.57 7.37
CA TRP A 90 23.81 -7.83 7.14
C TRP A 90 23.66 -9.04 6.23
N ILE A 91 23.17 -10.15 6.79
CA ILE A 91 22.81 -11.33 6.03
C ILE A 91 21.42 -11.02 5.45
N PRO A 92 21.23 -10.95 4.12
CA PRO A 92 19.89 -10.92 3.57
C PRO A 92 19.26 -12.28 3.89
N GLU A 93 18.36 -12.29 4.89
CA GLU A 93 17.53 -13.47 5.14
C GLU A 93 16.82 -13.82 3.83
N ARG A 94 17.19 -14.99 3.33
CA ARG A 94 16.45 -15.65 2.26
C ARG A 94 15.01 -15.69 2.72
N ASN A 95 14.13 -15.11 1.92
CA ASN A 95 12.69 -15.35 1.94
C ASN A 95 12.44 -16.86 2.08
N SER A 96 12.26 -17.32 3.31
CA SER A 96 11.93 -18.70 3.68
C SER A 96 10.59 -18.68 4.40
N SER A 97 9.55 -18.17 3.73
CA SER A 97 8.18 -18.31 4.23
C SER A 97 7.15 -18.63 3.15
N TYR A 98 7.59 -19.01 1.95
CA TYR A 98 6.72 -19.73 1.00
C TYR A 98 7.19 -21.17 0.83
N ASN A 99 7.32 -21.87 1.96
CA ASN A 99 7.34 -23.33 1.95
C ASN A 99 6.06 -23.82 2.61
N PHE A 100 5.13 -24.24 1.75
CA PHE A 100 4.47 -25.53 1.88
C PHE A 100 3.54 -25.69 3.10
N MET A 101 2.26 -25.33 2.91
CA MET A 101 1.18 -25.99 3.64
C MET A 101 1.02 -27.41 3.07
N GLU A 102 1.47 -28.40 3.83
CA GLU A 102 0.94 -29.77 3.83
C GLU A 102 0.16 -29.98 5.13
#